data_AF-A0A7Y3KTX9-F1
#
_entry.id   AF-A0A7Y3KTX9-F1
#
_cell.length_a   1.000
_cell.length_b   1.000
_cell.length_c   1.000
_cell.angle_alpha   90.00
_cell.angle_beta   90.00
_cell.angle_gamma   90.00
#
_symmetry.space_group_name_H-M   'P 1'
#
loop_
_entity.id
_entity.type
_entity.pdbx_description
1 polymer ?
#
loop_
_entity_poly.entity_id
_entity_poly.type
_entity_poly.pdbx_seq_one_letter_code
_entity_poly.pdbx_strand_id
1 'polypeptide(L)'
;MMQLATISTVFIDIGRGLREGFFMFWETAWALVLGFSLSGVVQAFVSKDQMRAKLGNHRIGAVARASGYGMVSSSCSYAASAMSKSLFAKGADFTSAMIFMFASTNLVVELGVVMLVLLGWQFAAAEFVGGPVMIVLLALAGGMVFSGPVVTRSLKRIRGEQGEHGEHRGHESFMGVSAEREAQLETTSMSEKFKSPAAWSDASSYAVADATMLRKELVIGYVVAGLLASVVPSHAWNALFLHGHGFWTSAENALVGPLIAVISWVCSIGNVPLAAALWSGGISFGGVVAFIFADLISMPLILIYRKLYGGALTLRMVGLFYVVMAVAGLITQGIFSGLGLIPSRRTFTITAAHFSWNYTTYLNIVFLLGAVGVWWLARNRSRFGGGSGYAIDPVCAMQVRVADAPAHATFAGDEYYFCADRCREKFEANPERYANGATSDGMESSTTSDLDAAIDPVCGMSVDPKTAAAHRVHEGHDVWFCNVGC
;
A
#
# COMPACT_ATOMS: atom_id res chain seq x y z
N MET A 1 41.71 5.34 -23.79
CA MET A 1 41.73 5.86 -22.40
C MET A 1 40.46 6.65 -22.05
N MET A 2 39.95 7.51 -22.95
CA MET A 2 38.73 8.31 -22.70
C MET A 2 37.44 7.47 -22.54
N GLN A 3 37.22 6.43 -23.35
CA GLN A 3 36.07 5.52 -23.22
C GLN A 3 36.06 4.69 -21.92
N LEU A 4 37.22 4.25 -21.43
CA LEU A 4 37.34 3.54 -20.15
C LEU A 4 37.03 4.46 -18.96
N ALA A 5 37.41 5.74 -19.06
CA ALA A 5 37.08 6.75 -18.05
C ALA A 5 35.57 7.05 -18.00
N THR A 6 34.90 7.21 -19.15
CA THR A 6 33.44 7.46 -19.18
C THR A 6 32.63 6.25 -18.71
N ILE A 7 33.08 5.03 -19.01
CA ILE A 7 32.46 3.80 -18.47
C ILE A 7 32.61 3.77 -16.94
N SER A 8 33.79 4.11 -16.41
CA SER A 8 34.00 4.16 -14.96
C SER A 8 33.11 5.17 -14.25
N THR A 9 32.87 6.36 -14.84
CA THR A 9 31.99 7.38 -14.24
C THR A 9 30.54 6.94 -14.23
N VAL A 10 30.04 6.34 -15.33
CA VAL A 10 28.67 5.83 -15.41
C VAL A 10 28.43 4.71 -14.39
N PHE A 11 29.37 3.78 -14.22
CA PHE A 11 29.25 2.73 -13.21
C PHE A 11 29.30 3.28 -11.78
N ILE A 12 30.12 4.31 -11.52
CA ILE A 12 30.17 4.99 -10.23
C ILE A 12 28.84 5.72 -9.94
N ASP A 13 28.26 6.39 -10.94
CA ASP A 13 27.00 7.12 -10.77
C ASP A 13 25.81 6.18 -10.61
N ILE A 14 25.77 5.06 -11.35
CA ILE A 14 24.78 3.99 -11.12
C ILE A 14 24.93 3.40 -9.72
N GLY A 15 26.16 3.11 -9.29
CA GLY A 15 26.43 2.61 -7.94
C GLY A 15 26.00 3.59 -6.85
N ARG A 16 26.24 4.89 -7.04
CA ARG A 16 25.79 5.96 -6.14
C ARG A 16 24.26 6.05 -6.11
N GLY A 17 23.60 6.00 -7.26
CA GLY A 17 22.16 6.06 -7.35
C GLY A 17 21.46 4.85 -6.74
N LEU A 18 21.97 3.63 -6.94
CA LEU A 18 21.45 2.43 -6.29
C LEU A 18 21.64 2.48 -4.77
N ARG A 19 22.79 2.97 -4.31
CA ARG A 19 23.04 3.21 -2.88
C ARG A 19 22.04 4.20 -2.30
N GLU A 20 21.78 5.31 -3.00
CA GLU A 20 20.83 6.32 -2.54
C GLU A 20 19.40 5.76 -2.49
N GLY A 21 18.98 5.04 -3.53
CA GLY A 21 17.70 4.35 -3.56
C GLY A 21 17.53 3.33 -2.42
N PHE A 22 18.60 2.60 -2.07
CA PHE A 22 18.61 1.70 -0.92
C PHE A 22 18.45 2.46 0.41
N PHE A 23 19.11 3.60 0.60
CA PHE A 23 18.94 4.38 1.82
C PHE A 23 17.54 5.01 1.92
N MET A 24 16.96 5.45 0.81
CA MET A 24 15.56 5.90 0.77
C MET A 24 14.60 4.76 1.16
N PHE A 25 14.86 3.54 0.68
CA PHE A 25 14.11 2.36 1.11
C PHE A 25 14.32 2.08 2.60
N TRP A 26 15.56 2.13 3.09
CA TRP A 26 15.87 1.90 4.50
C TRP A 26 15.13 2.88 5.41
N GLU A 27 15.15 4.18 5.11
CA GLU A 27 14.45 5.20 5.91
C GLU A 27 12.93 4.97 5.96
N THR A 28 12.36 4.29 4.97
CA THR A 28 10.90 4.08 4.85
C THR A 28 10.44 2.63 5.10
N ALA A 29 11.37 1.71 5.38
CA ALA A 29 11.08 0.27 5.44
C ALA A 29 10.10 -0.10 6.56
N TRP A 30 10.28 0.42 7.78
CA TRP A 30 9.37 0.16 8.90
C TRP A 30 7.94 0.65 8.61
N ALA A 31 7.80 1.82 7.99
CA ALA A 31 6.51 2.42 7.66
C ALA A 31 5.77 1.62 6.57
N LEU A 32 6.51 1.05 5.59
CA LEU A 32 5.96 0.11 4.61
C LEU A 32 5.41 -1.14 5.30
N VAL A 33 6.20 -1.77 6.17
CA VAL A 33 5.77 -2.97 6.90
C VAL A 33 4.54 -2.68 7.75
N LEU A 34 4.55 -1.59 8.51
CA LEU A 34 3.43 -1.18 9.35
C LEU A 34 2.16 -0.99 8.53
N GLY A 35 2.21 -0.21 7.45
CA GLY A 35 1.02 0.11 6.67
C GLY A 35 0.48 -1.09 5.87
N PHE A 36 1.33 -1.98 5.34
CA PHE A 36 0.86 -3.23 4.73
C PHE A 36 0.22 -4.17 5.76
N SER A 37 0.84 -4.29 6.94
CA SER A 37 0.28 -5.10 8.05
C SER A 37 -1.07 -4.54 8.50
N LEU A 38 -1.18 -3.22 8.62
CA LEU A 38 -2.43 -2.55 8.99
C LEU A 38 -3.50 -2.71 7.90
N SER A 39 -3.14 -2.67 6.61
CA SER A 39 -4.06 -3.02 5.51
C SER A 39 -4.63 -4.42 5.70
N GLY A 40 -3.78 -5.40 6.02
CA GLY A 40 -4.20 -6.77 6.29
C GLY A 40 -5.12 -6.89 7.51
N VAL A 41 -4.82 -6.16 8.59
CA VAL A 41 -5.68 -6.10 9.77
C VAL A 41 -7.04 -5.47 9.45
N VAL A 42 -7.08 -4.35 8.73
CA VAL A 42 -8.35 -3.76 8.30
C VAL A 42 -9.15 -4.75 7.45
N GLN A 43 -8.48 -5.52 6.59
CA GLN A 43 -9.08 -6.54 5.74
C GLN A 43 -9.59 -7.79 6.48
N ALA A 44 -8.96 -8.20 7.58
CA ALA A 44 -9.42 -9.36 8.35
C ALA A 44 -10.40 -9.01 9.48
N PHE A 45 -10.25 -7.85 10.12
CA PHE A 45 -10.95 -7.57 11.39
C PHE A 45 -12.20 -6.70 11.23
N VAL A 46 -12.23 -5.76 10.28
CA VAL A 46 -13.31 -4.75 10.17
C VAL A 46 -14.42 -5.20 9.22
N SER A 47 -15.69 -5.19 9.60
CA SER A 47 -16.77 -5.62 8.68
C SER A 47 -17.16 -4.53 7.66
N LYS A 48 -17.84 -4.92 6.56
CA LYS A 48 -18.39 -3.97 5.58
C LYS A 48 -19.39 -3.01 6.22
N ASP A 49 -20.23 -3.49 7.13
CA ASP A 49 -21.21 -2.65 7.82
C ASP A 49 -20.57 -1.64 8.77
N GLN A 50 -19.54 -2.05 9.53
CA GLN A 50 -18.77 -1.12 10.35
C GLN A 50 -18.09 -0.06 9.49
N MET A 51 -17.55 -0.47 8.33
CA MET A 51 -16.91 0.43 7.39
C MET A 51 -17.91 1.42 6.78
N ARG A 52 -19.06 0.95 6.29
CA ARG A 52 -20.14 1.79 5.75
C ARG A 52 -20.72 2.73 6.80
N ALA A 53 -20.93 2.26 8.03
CA ALA A 53 -21.45 3.08 9.12
C ALA A 53 -20.49 4.23 9.48
N LYS A 54 -19.17 4.00 9.42
CA LYS A 54 -18.18 5.01 9.80
C LYS A 54 -17.67 5.88 8.65
N LEU A 55 -17.45 5.30 7.48
CA LEU A 55 -16.80 5.95 6.35
C LEU A 55 -17.62 5.85 5.05
N GLY A 56 -18.86 5.36 5.08
CA GLY A 56 -19.71 5.18 3.89
C GLY A 56 -20.32 6.46 3.31
N ASN A 57 -19.91 7.63 3.78
CA ASN A 57 -20.23 8.92 3.17
C ASN A 57 -19.04 9.87 3.35
N HIS A 58 -19.09 11.04 2.72
CA HIS A 58 -18.08 12.10 2.82
C HIS A 58 -18.64 13.36 3.51
N ARG A 59 -19.56 13.20 4.46
CA ARG A 59 -20.01 14.31 5.33
C ARG A 59 -18.95 14.63 6.37
N ILE A 60 -19.06 15.80 7.01
CA ILE A 60 -18.10 16.33 7.99
C ILE A 60 -17.64 15.27 9.02
N GLY A 61 -18.57 14.50 9.60
CA GLY A 61 -18.22 13.47 10.58
C GLY A 61 -17.45 12.26 10.02
N ALA A 62 -17.66 11.90 8.75
CA ALA A 62 -16.88 10.86 8.09
C ALA A 62 -15.51 11.38 7.64
N VAL A 63 -15.46 12.62 7.13
CA VAL A 63 -14.21 13.33 6.81
C VAL A 63 -13.29 13.42 8.03
N ALA A 64 -13.81 13.90 9.17
CA ALA A 64 -13.03 14.01 10.41
C ALA A 64 -12.49 12.65 10.88
N ARG A 65 -13.30 11.58 10.79
CA ARG A 65 -12.86 10.22 11.14
C ARG A 65 -11.82 9.68 10.17
N ALA A 66 -12.01 9.86 8.86
CA ALA A 66 -11.04 9.46 7.84
C ALA A 66 -9.70 10.16 8.07
N SER A 67 -9.71 11.46 8.34
CA SER A 67 -8.51 12.24 8.63
C SER A 67 -7.82 11.77 9.91
N GLY A 68 -8.58 11.56 11.00
CA GLY A 68 -8.03 11.07 12.26
C GLY A 68 -7.42 9.68 12.12
N TYR A 69 -8.12 8.75 11.46
CA TYR A 69 -7.58 7.41 11.19
C TYR A 69 -6.36 7.44 10.29
N GLY A 70 -6.34 8.28 9.26
CA GLY A 70 -5.18 8.44 8.38
C GLY A 70 -3.96 8.94 9.17
N MET A 71 -4.12 10.03 9.92
CA MET A 71 -3.08 10.63 10.75
C MET A 71 -2.49 9.61 11.75
N VAL A 72 -3.34 8.88 12.47
CA VAL A 72 -2.90 7.84 13.42
C VAL A 72 -2.19 6.68 12.71
N SER A 73 -2.62 6.36 11.48
CA SER A 73 -2.03 5.28 10.70
C SER A 73 -0.60 5.58 10.22
N SER A 74 -0.21 6.86 10.11
CA SER A 74 1.16 7.33 9.81
C SER A 74 1.92 6.42 8.82
N SER A 75 1.38 6.30 7.60
CA SER A 75 1.87 5.33 6.62
C SER A 75 2.46 6.02 5.41
N CYS A 76 3.53 5.47 4.85
CA CYS A 76 4.09 5.98 3.60
C CYS A 76 3.04 5.94 2.46
N SER A 77 3.24 6.74 1.41
CA SER A 77 2.29 6.87 0.29
C SER A 77 1.89 5.54 -0.35
N TYR A 78 2.84 4.60 -0.49
CA TYR A 78 2.57 3.26 -1.01
C TYR A 78 1.62 2.46 -0.12
N ALA A 79 1.89 2.39 1.18
CA ALA A 79 1.06 1.64 2.12
C ALA A 79 -0.30 2.33 2.35
N ALA A 80 -0.32 3.67 2.37
CA ALA A 80 -1.54 4.45 2.39
C ALA A 80 -2.45 4.14 1.18
N SER A 81 -1.89 4.02 -0.02
CA SER A 81 -2.67 3.64 -1.22
C SER A 81 -3.29 2.24 -1.13
N ALA A 82 -2.57 1.27 -0.57
CA ALA A 82 -3.08 -0.08 -0.34
C ALA A 82 -4.22 -0.08 0.69
N MET A 83 -4.04 0.60 1.83
CA MET A 83 -5.08 0.73 2.84
C MET A 83 -6.31 1.47 2.33
N SER A 84 -6.15 2.57 1.58
CA SER A 84 -7.27 3.30 0.98
C SER A 84 -8.07 2.44 0.00
N LYS A 85 -7.40 1.61 -0.80
CA LYS A 85 -8.05 0.58 -1.63
C LYS A 85 -8.82 -0.42 -0.77
N SER A 86 -8.25 -0.91 0.33
CA SER A 86 -8.91 -1.84 1.26
C SER A 86 -10.15 -1.24 1.94
N LEU A 87 -10.08 0.01 2.40
CA LEU A 87 -11.22 0.75 2.95
C LEU A 87 -12.34 0.88 1.91
N PHE A 88 -11.98 1.26 0.68
CA PHE A 88 -12.93 1.40 -0.41
C PHE A 88 -13.57 0.06 -0.81
N ALA A 89 -12.78 -1.02 -0.89
CA ALA A 89 -13.29 -2.37 -1.17
C ALA A 89 -14.35 -2.80 -0.13
N LYS A 90 -14.11 -2.46 1.14
CA LYS A 90 -15.03 -2.69 2.27
C LYS A 90 -16.23 -1.73 2.34
N GLY A 91 -16.39 -0.85 1.36
CA GLY A 91 -17.58 -0.01 1.25
C GLY A 91 -17.48 1.35 1.93
N ALA A 92 -16.27 1.84 2.24
CA ALA A 92 -16.08 3.26 2.48
C ALA A 92 -16.45 4.07 1.21
N ASP A 93 -16.91 5.30 1.40
CA ASP A 93 -17.03 6.28 0.33
C ASP A 93 -15.65 6.56 -0.26
N PHE A 94 -15.58 6.67 -1.59
CA PHE A 94 -14.31 6.84 -2.29
C PHE A 94 -13.57 8.11 -1.86
N THR A 95 -14.28 9.23 -1.69
CA THR A 95 -13.71 10.50 -1.25
C THR A 95 -13.16 10.35 0.18
N SER A 96 -13.90 9.72 1.07
CA SER A 96 -13.44 9.43 2.44
C SER A 96 -12.19 8.54 2.47
N ALA A 97 -12.10 7.55 1.57
CA ALA A 97 -10.90 6.72 1.43
C ALA A 97 -9.69 7.52 0.91
N MET A 98 -9.90 8.50 0.03
CA MET A 98 -8.84 9.40 -0.44
C MET A 98 -8.43 10.42 0.63
N ILE A 99 -9.37 10.91 1.43
CA ILE A 99 -9.08 11.76 2.59
C ILE A 99 -8.23 11.02 3.62
N PHE A 100 -8.56 9.75 3.90
CA PHE A 100 -7.71 8.89 4.72
C PHE A 100 -6.29 8.80 4.12
N MET A 101 -6.15 8.64 2.80
CA MET A 101 -4.84 8.58 2.12
C MET A 101 -4.03 9.87 2.31
N PHE A 102 -4.68 11.03 2.12
CA PHE A 102 -4.07 12.36 2.31
C PHE A 102 -3.62 12.55 3.74
N ALA A 103 -4.50 12.28 4.71
CA ALA A 103 -4.15 12.42 6.11
C ALA A 103 -3.05 11.43 6.55
N SER A 104 -3.01 10.24 5.97
CA SER A 104 -2.00 9.24 6.29
C SER A 104 -0.60 9.59 5.82
N THR A 105 -0.46 10.54 4.89
CA THR A 105 0.81 10.96 4.30
C THR A 105 1.21 12.39 4.69
N ASN A 106 0.24 13.31 4.71
CA ASN A 106 0.46 14.75 4.85
C ASN A 106 0.06 15.32 6.24
N LEU A 107 -0.39 14.47 7.17
CA LEU A 107 -0.59 14.85 8.59
C LEU A 107 0.31 14.03 9.53
N VAL A 108 1.33 13.39 8.98
CA VAL A 108 2.21 12.50 9.74
C VAL A 108 3.17 13.34 10.58
N VAL A 109 3.23 13.02 11.87
CA VAL A 109 4.12 13.70 12.83
C VAL A 109 5.59 13.51 12.45
N GLU A 110 5.96 12.33 11.94
CA GLU A 110 7.31 12.04 11.45
C GLU A 110 7.78 13.02 10.38
N LEU A 111 6.97 13.24 9.33
CA LEU A 111 7.29 14.19 8.27
C LEU A 111 7.45 15.61 8.86
N GLY A 112 6.57 15.99 9.79
CA GLY A 112 6.67 17.26 10.51
C GLY A 112 7.99 17.43 11.29
N VAL A 113 8.49 16.37 11.93
CA VAL A 113 9.80 16.39 12.62
C VAL A 113 10.95 16.54 11.63
N VAL A 114 10.94 15.80 10.52
CA VAL A 114 11.97 15.91 9.48
C VAL A 114 11.99 17.31 8.89
N MET A 115 10.82 17.88 8.60
CA MET A 115 10.69 19.26 8.13
C MET A 115 11.16 20.28 9.17
N LEU A 116 10.85 20.07 10.45
CA LEU A 116 11.31 20.94 11.53
C LEU A 116 12.84 21.01 11.59
N VAL A 117 13.51 19.87 11.39
CA VAL A 117 14.98 19.78 11.40
C VAL A 117 15.60 20.37 10.12
N LEU A 118 15.05 20.07 8.95
CA LEU A 118 15.67 20.42 7.65
C LEU A 118 15.27 21.79 7.10
N LEU A 119 14.03 22.21 7.31
CA LEU A 119 13.43 23.41 6.72
C LEU A 119 13.07 24.46 7.77
N GLY A 120 12.90 24.03 9.02
CA GLY A 120 12.51 24.86 10.15
C GLY A 120 11.04 24.69 10.54
N TRP A 121 10.69 25.22 11.71
CA TRP A 121 9.37 25.06 12.30
C TRP A 121 8.25 25.66 11.43
N GLN A 122 8.54 26.67 10.61
CA GLN A 122 7.53 27.31 9.75
C GLN A 122 7.01 26.35 8.68
N PHE A 123 7.90 25.54 8.08
CA PHE A 123 7.48 24.53 7.12
C PHE A 123 6.72 23.40 7.81
N ALA A 124 7.17 22.95 8.98
CA ALA A 124 6.43 21.95 9.76
C ALA A 124 5.02 22.45 10.12
N ALA A 125 4.88 23.72 10.55
CA ALA A 125 3.58 24.32 10.80
C ALA A 125 2.73 24.46 9.53
N ALA A 126 3.35 24.79 8.39
CA ALA A 126 2.66 24.88 7.10
C ALA A 126 2.12 23.53 6.63
N GLU A 127 2.80 22.43 6.94
CA GLU A 127 2.29 21.07 6.73
C GLU A 127 0.97 20.85 7.51
N PHE A 128 0.99 21.13 8.82
CA PHE A 128 -0.19 20.96 9.69
C PHE A 128 -1.33 21.95 9.40
N VAL A 129 -1.07 23.05 8.68
CA VAL A 129 -2.09 24.00 8.23
C VAL A 129 -2.60 23.63 6.83
N GLY A 130 -1.71 23.27 5.91
CA GLY A 130 -2.06 22.94 4.54
C GLY A 130 -2.69 21.55 4.38
N GLY A 131 -2.32 20.57 5.22
CA GLY A 131 -2.96 19.26 5.27
C GLY A 131 -4.48 19.33 5.48
N PRO A 132 -4.97 20.03 6.53
CA PRO A 132 -6.40 20.25 6.73
C PRO A 132 -7.05 21.06 5.60
N VAL A 133 -6.35 22.06 5.04
CA VAL A 133 -6.83 22.81 3.87
C VAL A 133 -7.05 21.88 2.68
N MET A 134 -6.08 21.00 2.36
CA MET A 134 -6.21 20.01 1.30
C MET A 134 -7.38 19.06 1.54
N ILE A 135 -7.55 18.59 2.78
CA ILE A 135 -8.67 17.70 3.14
C ILE A 135 -10.01 18.39 2.90
N VAL A 136 -10.14 19.66 3.29
CA VAL A 136 -11.36 20.44 3.05
C VAL A 136 -11.60 20.63 1.55
N LEU A 137 -10.58 21.03 0.79
CA LEU A 137 -10.69 21.18 -0.66
C LEU A 137 -11.07 19.86 -1.35
N LEU A 138 -10.46 18.76 -0.94
CA LEU A 138 -10.74 17.42 -1.45
C LEU A 138 -12.16 16.96 -1.09
N ALA A 139 -12.64 17.24 0.12
CA ALA A 139 -14.01 16.92 0.53
C ALA A 139 -15.05 17.70 -0.30
N LEU A 140 -14.78 18.97 -0.59
CA LEU A 140 -15.66 19.84 -1.38
C LEU A 140 -15.66 19.46 -2.87
N ALA A 141 -14.49 19.22 -3.46
CA ALA A 141 -14.35 18.94 -4.88
C ALA A 141 -14.54 17.45 -5.24
N GLY A 142 -14.23 16.54 -4.31
CA GLY A 142 -14.28 15.10 -4.52
C GLY A 142 -15.66 14.59 -4.91
N GLY A 143 -16.71 15.12 -4.29
CA GLY A 143 -18.10 14.77 -4.64
C GLY A 143 -18.49 15.11 -6.08
N MET A 144 -17.87 16.13 -6.67
CA MET A 144 -18.11 16.53 -8.07
C MET A 144 -17.24 15.74 -9.06
N VAL A 145 -15.97 15.51 -8.73
CA VAL A 145 -15.00 14.86 -9.64
C VAL A 145 -15.20 13.34 -9.68
N PHE A 146 -15.48 12.72 -8.53
CA PHE A 146 -15.65 11.28 -8.38
C PHE A 146 -17.10 10.87 -8.66
N SER A 147 -17.56 11.11 -9.89
CA SER A 147 -18.93 10.77 -10.32
C SER A 147 -19.24 9.29 -10.09
N GLY A 148 -20.44 9.01 -9.58
CA GLY A 148 -20.93 7.65 -9.28
C GLY A 148 -20.60 6.60 -10.35
N PRO A 149 -20.89 6.82 -11.65
CA PRO A 149 -20.65 5.80 -12.68
C PRO A 149 -19.19 5.33 -12.80
N VAL A 150 -18.23 6.24 -12.63
CA VAL A 150 -16.80 5.90 -12.72
C VAL A 150 -16.33 5.21 -11.45
N VAL A 151 -16.76 5.69 -10.29
CA VAL A 151 -16.42 5.09 -8.98
C VAL A 151 -17.01 3.69 -8.87
N THR A 152 -18.27 3.49 -9.28
CA THR A 152 -18.91 2.16 -9.28
C THR A 152 -18.18 1.20 -10.21
N ARG A 153 -17.75 1.64 -11.40
CA ARG A 153 -16.94 0.80 -12.31
C ARG A 153 -15.63 0.35 -11.65
N SER A 154 -14.95 1.26 -10.97
CA SER A 154 -13.71 0.95 -10.25
C SER A 154 -13.95 0.06 -9.03
N LEU A 155 -15.06 0.26 -8.30
CA LEU A 155 -15.45 -0.61 -7.18
C LEU A 155 -15.74 -2.03 -7.66
N LYS A 156 -16.48 -2.18 -8.76
CA LYS A 156 -16.72 -3.46 -9.42
C LYS A 156 -15.40 -4.13 -9.79
N ARG A 157 -14.46 -3.41 -10.41
CA ARG A 157 -13.12 -3.94 -10.70
C ARG A 157 -12.39 -4.43 -9.45
N ILE A 158 -12.42 -3.64 -8.36
CA ILE A 158 -11.74 -4.00 -7.12
C ILE A 158 -12.38 -5.24 -6.46
N ARG A 159 -13.69 -5.44 -6.64
CA ARG A 159 -14.45 -6.60 -6.14
C ARG A 159 -14.55 -7.76 -7.13
N GLY A 160 -14.01 -7.62 -8.34
CA GLY A 160 -14.10 -8.63 -9.40
C GLY A 160 -15.46 -8.74 -10.11
N GLU A 161 -16.34 -7.74 -10.04
CA GLU A 161 -17.74 -7.79 -10.53
C GLU A 161 -17.95 -7.30 -12.00
N GLN A 162 -16.94 -7.34 -12.89
CA GLN A 162 -17.07 -6.86 -14.28
C GLN A 162 -17.09 -7.99 -15.32
N GLY A 163 -18.29 -8.51 -15.60
CA GLY A 163 -18.63 -9.18 -16.87
C GLY A 163 -19.65 -8.36 -17.65
N GLU A 164 -19.37 -8.05 -18.92
CA GLU A 164 -20.39 -7.80 -19.98
C GLU A 164 -19.73 -7.68 -21.37
N HIS A 165 -19.67 -8.81 -22.10
CA HIS A 165 -20.28 -9.03 -23.44
C HIS A 165 -19.73 -10.34 -24.05
N GLY A 166 -20.53 -11.41 -24.00
CA GLY A 166 -20.27 -12.68 -24.67
C GLY A 166 -20.70 -13.87 -23.82
N GLU A 167 -21.58 -14.71 -24.36
CA GLU A 167 -22.19 -15.87 -23.70
C GLU A 167 -21.16 -16.89 -23.17
N HIS A 168 -21.54 -17.54 -22.06
CA HIS A 168 -20.92 -18.67 -21.35
C HIS A 168 -19.87 -18.39 -20.25
N ARG A 169 -20.25 -18.83 -19.04
CA ARG A 169 -19.46 -19.26 -17.85
C ARG A 169 -19.32 -18.28 -16.66
N GLY A 170 -19.98 -18.66 -15.55
CA GLY A 170 -19.32 -18.97 -14.27
C GLY A 170 -18.67 -17.83 -13.48
N HIS A 171 -19.49 -17.02 -12.82
CA HIS A 171 -19.30 -16.38 -11.51
C HIS A 171 -17.86 -16.01 -11.08
N GLU A 172 -17.49 -14.73 -11.29
CA GLU A 172 -16.26 -14.11 -10.78
C GLU A 172 -16.56 -13.27 -9.53
N SER A 173 -16.06 -13.67 -8.36
CA SER A 173 -16.13 -12.87 -7.13
C SER A 173 -14.80 -12.94 -6.36
N PHE A 174 -14.04 -11.83 -6.37
CA PHE A 174 -12.66 -11.79 -5.88
C PHE A 174 -12.36 -10.50 -5.14
N MET A 175 -11.75 -10.66 -3.96
CA MET A 175 -11.27 -9.63 -3.02
C MET A 175 -12.21 -9.32 -1.84
N GLY A 176 -13.20 -10.17 -1.61
CA GLY A 176 -13.87 -10.28 -0.33
C GLY A 176 -13.29 -11.45 0.48
N VAL A 177 -13.37 -11.33 1.79
CA VAL A 177 -13.56 -12.48 2.68
C VAL A 177 -14.71 -13.33 2.09
N SER A 178 -14.66 -14.67 2.13
CA SER A 178 -15.68 -15.51 1.47
C SER A 178 -17.06 -15.11 1.95
N ALA A 179 -18.13 -15.24 1.17
CA ALA A 179 -19.45 -14.84 1.65
C ALA A 179 -19.80 -15.54 2.98
N GLU A 180 -19.40 -16.81 3.16
CA GLU A 180 -19.56 -17.51 4.45
C GLU A 180 -18.65 -16.96 5.54
N ARG A 181 -17.37 -16.67 5.23
CA ARG A 181 -16.41 -16.15 6.19
C ARG A 181 -16.70 -14.68 6.53
N GLU A 182 -17.29 -13.93 5.61
CA GLU A 182 -17.74 -12.55 5.79
C GLU A 182 -18.98 -12.54 6.66
N ALA A 183 -19.93 -13.46 6.42
CA ALA A 183 -21.03 -13.70 7.35
C ALA A 183 -20.54 -14.13 8.75
N GLN A 184 -19.52 -15.00 8.85
CA GLN A 184 -18.88 -15.34 10.12
C GLN A 184 -18.19 -14.13 10.77
N LEU A 185 -17.47 -13.31 10.01
CA LEU A 185 -16.86 -12.08 10.52
C LEU A 185 -17.91 -11.04 10.92
N GLU A 186 -19.08 -11.01 10.30
CA GLU A 186 -20.19 -10.13 10.67
C GLU A 186 -20.85 -10.58 11.98
N THR A 187 -20.88 -11.89 12.27
CA THR A 187 -21.44 -12.43 13.52
C THR A 187 -20.45 -12.52 14.68
N THR A 188 -19.14 -12.62 14.41
CA THR A 188 -18.10 -12.78 15.45
C THR A 188 -17.72 -11.44 16.09
N SER A 189 -17.65 -11.41 17.43
CA SER A 189 -17.25 -10.21 18.18
C SER A 189 -15.79 -9.82 17.91
N MET A 190 -15.48 -8.52 17.90
CA MET A 190 -14.11 -8.02 17.69
C MET A 190 -13.10 -8.64 18.67
N SER A 191 -13.50 -8.86 19.93
CA SER A 191 -12.65 -9.47 20.96
C SER A 191 -12.27 -10.92 20.65
N GLU A 192 -13.19 -11.67 20.05
CA GLU A 192 -12.96 -13.07 19.64
C GLU A 192 -12.07 -13.13 18.40
N LYS A 193 -12.24 -12.20 17.45
CA LYS A 193 -11.34 -12.08 16.29
C LYS A 193 -9.91 -11.83 16.72
N PHE A 194 -9.67 -10.90 17.65
CA PHE A 194 -8.32 -10.58 18.15
C PHE A 194 -7.62 -11.76 18.83
N LYS A 195 -8.39 -12.69 19.40
CA LYS A 195 -7.88 -13.92 20.02
C LYS A 195 -7.72 -15.10 19.04
N SER A 196 -8.26 -14.99 17.82
CA SER A 196 -8.27 -16.08 16.84
C SER A 196 -6.95 -16.13 16.04
N PRO A 197 -6.18 -17.22 16.11
CA PRO A 197 -4.99 -17.41 15.28
C PRO A 197 -5.30 -17.41 13.78
N ALA A 198 -6.47 -17.92 13.39
CA ALA A 198 -6.95 -17.93 12.00
C ALA A 198 -7.13 -16.51 11.45
N ALA A 199 -7.73 -15.60 12.23
CA ALA A 199 -7.94 -14.22 11.82
C ALA A 199 -6.62 -13.46 11.62
N TRP A 200 -5.61 -13.72 12.45
CA TRP A 200 -4.28 -13.15 12.28
C TRP A 200 -3.55 -13.73 11.07
N SER A 201 -3.74 -15.01 10.75
CA SER A 201 -3.19 -15.63 9.54
C SER A 201 -3.84 -15.10 8.26
N ASP A 202 -5.15 -14.88 8.28
CA ASP A 202 -5.87 -14.22 7.19
C ASP A 202 -5.35 -12.78 7.01
N ALA A 203 -5.23 -12.01 8.09
CA ALA A 203 -4.68 -10.65 8.06
C ALA A 203 -3.27 -10.61 7.46
N SER A 204 -2.43 -11.56 7.88
CA SER A 204 -1.05 -11.66 7.41
C SER A 204 -0.99 -12.02 5.93
N SER A 205 -1.86 -12.92 5.48
CA SER A 205 -1.98 -13.28 4.06
C SER A 205 -2.37 -12.08 3.21
N TYR A 206 -3.32 -11.25 3.66
CA TYR A 206 -3.68 -10.01 2.97
C TYR A 206 -2.53 -9.00 2.94
N ALA A 207 -1.82 -8.82 4.05
CA ALA A 207 -0.66 -7.93 4.11
C ALA A 207 0.45 -8.35 3.13
N VAL A 208 0.77 -9.65 3.09
CA VAL A 208 1.75 -10.21 2.15
C VAL A 208 1.28 -10.05 0.71
N ALA A 209 -0.01 -10.26 0.42
CA ALA A 209 -0.57 -10.07 -0.91
C ALA A 209 -0.46 -8.60 -1.38
N ASP A 210 -0.79 -7.63 -0.53
CA ASP A 210 -0.68 -6.20 -0.86
C ASP A 210 0.78 -5.79 -1.12
N ALA A 211 1.72 -6.23 -0.27
CA ALA A 211 3.15 -5.96 -0.46
C ALA A 211 3.67 -6.62 -1.75
N THR A 212 3.28 -7.86 -2.00
CA THR A 212 3.69 -8.61 -3.18
C THR A 212 3.11 -8.00 -4.46
N MET A 213 1.87 -7.50 -4.41
CA MET A 213 1.21 -6.80 -5.51
C MET A 213 1.99 -5.54 -5.93
N LEU A 214 2.56 -4.79 -4.98
CA LEU A 214 3.22 -3.49 -5.23
C LEU A 214 4.75 -3.59 -5.38
N ARG A 215 5.34 -4.79 -5.24
CA ARG A 215 6.80 -4.98 -5.20
C ARG A 215 7.54 -4.43 -6.42
N LYS A 216 6.96 -4.54 -7.62
CA LYS A 216 7.62 -4.10 -8.86
C LYS A 216 7.67 -2.58 -8.92
N GLU A 217 6.55 -1.94 -8.62
CA GLU A 217 6.39 -0.50 -8.61
C GLU A 217 7.26 0.15 -7.52
N LEU A 218 7.35 -0.48 -6.33
CA LEU A 218 8.26 -0.07 -5.26
C LEU A 218 9.73 -0.11 -5.69
N VAL A 219 10.20 -1.25 -6.22
CA VAL A 219 11.61 -1.41 -6.63
C VAL A 219 11.97 -0.41 -7.74
N ILE A 220 11.12 -0.27 -8.76
CA ILE A 220 11.34 0.71 -9.84
C ILE A 220 11.36 2.13 -9.27
N GLY A 221 10.43 2.45 -8.37
CA GLY A 221 10.35 3.74 -7.68
C GLY A 221 11.66 4.13 -7.00
N TYR A 222 12.16 3.29 -6.08
CA TYR A 222 13.40 3.57 -5.35
C TYR A 222 14.63 3.63 -6.24
N VAL A 223 14.73 2.76 -7.24
CA VAL A 223 15.86 2.76 -8.18
C VAL A 223 15.88 4.04 -9.02
N VAL A 224 14.74 4.42 -9.60
CA VAL A 224 14.65 5.63 -10.43
C VAL A 224 14.86 6.89 -9.58
N ALA A 225 14.26 6.96 -8.39
CA ALA A 225 14.45 8.09 -7.46
C ALA A 225 15.92 8.24 -7.05
N GLY A 226 16.60 7.15 -6.69
CA GLY A 226 18.01 7.16 -6.32
C GLY A 226 18.92 7.58 -7.48
N LEU A 227 18.65 7.08 -8.69
CA LEU A 227 19.38 7.51 -9.90
C LEU A 227 19.18 9.00 -10.19
N LEU A 228 17.93 9.48 -10.16
CA LEU A 228 17.62 10.90 -10.37
C LEU A 228 18.28 11.80 -9.32
N ALA A 229 18.25 11.40 -8.05
CA ALA A 229 18.92 12.14 -6.97
C ALA A 229 20.44 12.21 -7.15
N SER A 230 21.05 11.18 -7.74
CA SER A 230 22.50 11.13 -7.97
C SER A 230 22.95 11.87 -9.25
N VAL A 231 22.11 11.88 -10.29
CA VAL A 231 22.46 12.36 -11.64
C VAL A 231 21.99 13.79 -11.87
N VAL A 232 20.83 14.18 -11.34
CA VAL A 232 20.21 15.48 -11.64
C VAL A 232 20.61 16.52 -10.60
N PRO A 233 21.41 17.53 -10.96
CA PRO A 233 21.82 18.56 -10.02
C PRO A 233 20.63 19.40 -9.53
N SER A 234 20.70 19.89 -8.29
CA SER A 234 19.66 20.76 -7.71
C SER A 234 19.35 22.00 -8.54
N HIS A 235 20.36 22.59 -9.20
CA HIS A 235 20.18 23.78 -10.05
C HIS A 235 19.35 23.51 -11.31
N ALA A 236 19.35 22.27 -11.82
CA ALA A 236 18.56 21.92 -12.99
C ALA A 236 17.06 22.01 -12.71
N TRP A 237 16.64 21.65 -11.49
CA TRP A 237 15.26 21.80 -11.05
C TRP A 237 14.87 23.27 -10.89
N ASN A 238 15.78 24.11 -10.38
CA ASN A 238 15.52 25.53 -10.15
C ASN A 238 15.30 26.31 -11.45
N ALA A 239 15.90 25.87 -12.56
CA ALA A 239 15.74 26.50 -13.87
C ALA A 239 14.30 26.44 -14.42
N LEU A 240 13.45 25.56 -13.86
CA LEU A 240 12.06 25.41 -14.27
C LEU A 240 11.13 26.48 -13.69
N PHE A 241 11.62 27.30 -12.76
CA PHE A 241 10.80 28.23 -11.99
C PHE A 241 11.04 29.69 -12.38
N LEU A 242 9.98 30.50 -12.33
CA LEU A 242 10.09 31.94 -12.53
C LEU A 242 10.56 32.63 -11.25
N HIS A 243 11.27 33.74 -11.39
CA HIS A 243 11.76 34.54 -10.26
C HIS A 243 11.36 36.00 -10.42
N GLY A 244 11.01 36.67 -9.31
CA GLY A 244 10.93 38.14 -9.24
C GLY A 244 9.60 38.80 -9.58
N HIS A 245 8.50 38.07 -9.79
CA HIS A 245 7.20 38.63 -10.20
C HIS A 245 6.11 38.57 -9.11
N GLY A 246 6.49 38.56 -7.83
CA GLY A 246 5.55 38.62 -6.70
C GLY A 246 4.55 37.45 -6.69
N PHE A 247 3.25 37.75 -6.69
CA PHE A 247 2.18 36.73 -6.68
C PHE A 247 2.25 35.77 -7.87
N TRP A 248 2.58 36.27 -9.07
CA TRP A 248 2.65 35.43 -10.28
C TRP A 248 3.76 34.39 -10.20
N THR A 249 4.89 34.74 -9.60
CA THR A 249 5.94 33.78 -9.25
C THR A 249 5.41 32.72 -8.28
N SER A 250 4.64 33.12 -7.26
CA SER A 250 4.07 32.14 -6.34
C SER A 250 3.05 31.21 -6.99
N ALA A 251 2.20 31.74 -7.87
CA ALA A 251 1.20 30.96 -8.60
C ALA A 251 1.85 29.94 -9.54
N GLU A 252 2.83 30.38 -10.33
CA GLU A 252 3.58 29.49 -11.22
C GLU A 252 4.36 28.43 -10.43
N ASN A 253 5.10 28.83 -9.39
CA ASN A 253 5.81 27.90 -8.53
C ASN A 253 4.89 26.85 -7.87
N ALA A 254 3.69 27.23 -7.44
CA ALA A 254 2.72 26.30 -6.85
C ALA A 254 2.10 25.34 -7.88
N LEU A 255 2.07 25.71 -9.16
CA LEU A 255 1.64 24.83 -10.25
C LEU A 255 2.77 23.92 -10.73
N VAL A 256 4.00 24.41 -10.76
CA VAL A 256 5.17 23.65 -11.24
C VAL A 256 5.69 22.70 -10.16
N GLY A 257 5.65 23.08 -8.88
CA GLY A 257 6.07 22.24 -7.76
C GLY A 257 5.52 20.81 -7.83
N PRO A 258 4.19 20.61 -7.87
CA PRO A 258 3.62 19.28 -7.99
C PRO A 258 4.05 18.51 -9.25
N LEU A 259 4.30 19.18 -10.38
CA LEU A 259 4.81 18.52 -11.60
C LEU A 259 6.22 17.99 -11.40
N ILE A 260 7.06 18.69 -10.64
CA ILE A 260 8.40 18.20 -10.30
C ILE A 260 8.32 16.95 -9.44
N ALA A 261 7.37 16.86 -8.50
CA ALA A 261 7.18 15.64 -7.70
C ALA A 261 6.79 14.43 -8.58
N VAL A 262 6.02 14.66 -9.65
CA VAL A 262 5.70 13.63 -10.64
C VAL A 262 6.99 13.15 -11.34
N ILE A 263 7.84 14.07 -11.79
CA ILE A 263 9.04 13.79 -12.58
C ILE A 263 10.20 13.27 -11.73
N SER A 264 10.27 13.64 -10.44
CA SER A 264 11.35 13.25 -9.54
C SER A 264 11.24 11.80 -9.09
N TRP A 265 10.05 11.18 -9.19
CA TRP A 265 9.76 9.82 -8.70
C TRP A 265 10.01 9.63 -7.20
N VAL A 266 10.17 10.73 -6.47
CA VAL A 266 10.54 10.71 -5.07
C VAL A 266 9.28 10.56 -4.20
N CYS A 267 9.41 9.82 -3.09
CA CYS A 267 8.35 9.63 -2.10
C CYS A 267 8.34 10.76 -1.05
N SER A 268 7.31 10.81 -0.21
CA SER A 268 7.09 11.85 0.82
C SER A 268 8.35 12.26 1.60
N ILE A 269 9.09 11.28 2.14
CA ILE A 269 10.31 11.54 2.94
C ILE A 269 11.46 12.04 2.05
N GLY A 270 11.63 11.46 0.86
CA GLY A 270 12.66 11.92 -0.07
C GLY A 270 12.37 13.31 -0.66
N ASN A 271 11.11 13.76 -0.64
CA ASN A 271 10.75 15.08 -1.12
C ASN A 271 11.29 16.17 -0.20
N VAL A 272 11.52 15.93 1.09
CA VAL A 272 11.96 16.99 2.01
C VAL A 272 13.38 17.52 1.69
N PRO A 273 14.40 16.67 1.46
CA PRO A 273 15.71 17.16 0.99
C PRO A 273 15.64 17.92 -0.33
N LEU A 274 14.85 17.44 -1.30
CA LEU A 274 14.67 18.15 -2.58
C LEU A 274 13.92 19.47 -2.37
N ALA A 275 12.92 19.51 -1.49
CA ALA A 275 12.19 20.72 -1.11
C ALA A 275 13.13 21.76 -0.49
N ALA A 276 14.10 21.33 0.33
CA ALA A 276 15.13 22.22 0.87
C ALA A 276 16.06 22.76 -0.22
N ALA A 277 16.46 21.91 -1.18
CA ALA A 277 17.24 22.34 -2.34
C ALA A 277 16.47 23.36 -3.20
N LEU A 278 15.19 23.11 -3.46
CA LEU A 278 14.28 24.01 -4.17
C LEU A 278 14.09 25.34 -3.43
N TRP A 279 13.92 25.30 -2.10
CA TRP A 279 13.79 26.49 -1.27
C TRP A 279 15.05 27.38 -1.34
N SER A 280 16.24 26.77 -1.19
CA SER A 280 17.52 27.47 -1.35
C SER A 280 17.74 27.99 -2.78
N GLY A 281 17.20 27.29 -3.77
CA GLY A 281 17.16 27.68 -5.18
C GLY A 281 16.27 28.88 -5.49
N GLY A 282 15.44 29.29 -4.53
CA GLY A 282 14.71 30.54 -4.57
C GLY A 282 13.26 30.46 -5.00
N ILE A 283 12.68 29.26 -4.96
CA ILE A 283 11.24 29.02 -5.14
C ILE A 283 10.44 29.69 -4.02
N SER A 284 9.18 30.04 -4.31
CA SER A 284 8.27 30.62 -3.33
C SER A 284 7.91 29.63 -2.23
N PHE A 285 7.54 30.15 -1.05
CA PHE A 285 7.13 29.32 0.08
C PHE A 285 5.97 28.39 -0.29
N GLY A 286 4.94 28.92 -0.95
CA GLY A 286 3.80 28.13 -1.42
C GLY A 286 4.15 27.10 -2.48
N GLY A 287 5.15 27.38 -3.33
CA GLY A 287 5.65 26.42 -4.31
C GLY A 287 6.34 25.21 -3.67
N VAL A 288 7.18 25.46 -2.67
CA VAL A 288 7.83 24.40 -1.89
C VAL A 288 6.79 23.58 -1.12
N VAL A 289 5.81 24.23 -0.48
CA VAL A 289 4.72 23.54 0.22
C VAL A 289 3.88 22.70 -0.75
N ALA A 290 3.50 23.22 -1.91
CA ALA A 290 2.78 22.46 -2.93
C ALA A 290 3.58 21.26 -3.46
N PHE A 291 4.90 21.40 -3.59
CA PHE A 291 5.80 20.30 -3.96
C PHE A 291 5.85 19.20 -2.89
N ILE A 292 5.95 19.56 -1.61
CA ILE A 292 5.93 18.60 -0.49
C ILE A 292 4.62 17.80 -0.50
N PHE A 293 3.49 18.49 -0.67
CA PHE A 293 2.17 17.86 -0.73
C PHE A 293 1.97 16.92 -1.94
N ALA A 294 2.80 17.02 -2.98
CA ALA A 294 2.62 16.31 -4.22
C ALA A 294 3.16 14.87 -4.23
N ASP A 295 3.54 14.33 -3.08
CA ASP A 295 4.02 12.96 -2.91
C ASP A 295 3.02 11.89 -3.40
N LEU A 296 1.72 12.15 -3.28
CA LEU A 296 0.63 11.29 -3.75
C LEU A 296 0.42 11.30 -5.27
N ILE A 297 1.05 12.23 -6.01
CA ILE A 297 1.00 12.23 -7.48
C ILE A 297 2.34 11.83 -8.12
N SER A 298 3.26 11.27 -7.34
CA SER A 298 4.49 10.68 -7.88
C SER A 298 4.19 9.60 -8.93
N MET A 299 5.02 9.50 -9.97
CA MET A 299 4.79 8.56 -11.08
C MET A 299 4.55 7.10 -10.64
N PRO A 300 5.32 6.51 -9.69
CA PRO A 300 5.02 5.18 -9.18
C PRO A 300 3.60 5.06 -8.62
N LEU A 301 3.13 6.06 -7.86
CA LEU A 301 1.78 6.07 -7.29
C LEU A 301 0.71 6.19 -8.37
N ILE A 302 0.95 6.98 -9.42
CA ILE A 302 0.03 7.05 -10.57
C ILE A 302 -0.10 5.68 -11.24
N LEU A 303 1.00 4.94 -11.42
CA LEU A 303 0.98 3.59 -11.98
C LEU A 303 0.21 2.62 -11.06
N ILE A 304 0.36 2.76 -9.76
CA ILE A 304 -0.39 1.98 -8.76
C ILE A 304 -1.87 2.32 -8.83
N TYR A 305 -2.26 3.59 -8.84
CA TYR A 305 -3.66 3.99 -8.98
C TYR A 305 -4.28 3.45 -10.26
N ARG A 306 -3.53 3.45 -11.38
CA ARG A 306 -3.99 2.89 -12.65
C ARG A 306 -4.25 1.39 -12.52
N LYS A 307 -3.40 0.68 -11.77
CA LYS A 307 -3.54 -0.75 -11.48
C LYS A 307 -4.71 -1.03 -10.54
N LEU A 308 -4.93 -0.21 -9.52
CA LEU A 308 -5.96 -0.39 -8.48
C LEU A 308 -7.35 0.06 -8.94
N TYR A 309 -7.47 1.28 -9.47
CA TYR A 309 -8.74 1.94 -9.75
C TYR A 309 -9.07 2.00 -11.25
N GLY A 310 -8.07 1.80 -12.12
CA GLY A 310 -8.22 1.93 -13.57
C GLY A 310 -7.98 3.34 -14.10
N GLY A 311 -7.54 3.43 -15.35
CA GLY A 311 -7.01 4.68 -15.93
C GLY A 311 -7.95 5.89 -15.89
N ALA A 312 -9.26 5.70 -16.12
CA ALA A 312 -10.22 6.80 -16.12
C ALA A 312 -10.38 7.45 -14.74
N LEU A 313 -10.48 6.64 -13.67
CA LEU A 313 -10.55 7.16 -12.31
C LEU A 313 -9.20 7.73 -11.88
N THR A 314 -8.10 7.08 -12.24
CA THR A 314 -6.74 7.57 -11.98
C THR A 314 -6.51 8.97 -12.54
N LEU A 315 -6.88 9.23 -13.79
CA LEU A 315 -6.68 10.55 -14.40
C LEU A 315 -7.45 11.65 -13.63
N ARG A 316 -8.68 11.34 -13.20
CA ARG A 316 -9.50 12.25 -12.38
C ARG A 316 -8.91 12.47 -11.00
N MET A 317 -8.42 11.40 -10.36
CA MET A 317 -7.72 11.49 -9.07
C MET A 317 -6.49 12.38 -9.17
N VAL A 318 -5.59 12.10 -10.12
CA VAL A 318 -4.35 12.84 -10.30
C VAL A 318 -4.63 14.31 -10.63
N GLY A 319 -5.58 14.58 -11.53
CA GLY A 319 -5.98 15.94 -11.86
C GLY A 319 -6.54 16.71 -10.66
N LEU A 320 -7.40 16.07 -9.86
CA LEU A 320 -7.95 16.70 -8.65
C LEU A 320 -6.86 16.91 -7.58
N PHE A 321 -6.03 15.91 -7.33
CA PHE A 321 -4.95 15.99 -6.35
C PHE A 321 -3.98 17.11 -6.71
N TYR A 322 -3.56 17.19 -7.98
CA TYR A 322 -2.73 18.27 -8.49
C TYR A 322 -3.32 19.66 -8.18
N VAL A 323 -4.59 19.89 -8.53
CA VAL A 323 -5.26 21.17 -8.27
C VAL A 323 -5.37 21.44 -6.77
N VAL A 324 -5.75 20.44 -5.96
CA VAL A 324 -5.88 20.57 -4.51
C VAL A 324 -4.54 20.93 -3.87
N MET A 325 -3.44 20.27 -4.26
CA MET A 325 -2.10 20.51 -3.71
C MET A 325 -1.58 21.91 -4.09
N ALA A 326 -1.74 22.32 -5.35
CA ALA A 326 -1.34 23.64 -5.81
C ALA A 326 -2.13 24.76 -5.10
N VAL A 327 -3.46 24.61 -5.03
CA VAL A 327 -4.33 25.59 -4.36
C VAL A 327 -4.06 25.63 -2.85
N ALA A 328 -3.88 24.49 -2.20
CA ALA A 328 -3.54 24.43 -0.79
C ALA A 328 -2.18 25.08 -0.51
N GLY A 329 -1.16 24.85 -1.34
CA GLY A 329 0.13 25.54 -1.21
C GLY A 329 0.00 27.06 -1.30
N LEU A 330 -0.83 27.57 -2.21
CA LEU A 330 -1.12 29.00 -2.32
C LEU A 330 -1.90 29.56 -1.13
N ILE A 331 -2.91 28.84 -0.64
CA ILE A 331 -3.68 29.23 0.55
C ILE A 331 -2.76 29.27 1.77
N THR A 332 -1.96 28.23 1.98
CA THR A 332 -0.98 28.17 3.09
C THR A 332 0.03 29.31 2.99
N GLN A 333 0.51 29.64 1.79
CA GLN A 333 1.37 30.82 1.60
C GLN A 333 0.63 32.12 1.98
N GLY A 334 -0.62 32.29 1.55
CA GLY A 334 -1.43 33.46 1.89
C GLY A 334 -1.60 33.64 3.40
N ILE A 335 -1.91 32.55 4.12
CA ILE A 335 -2.03 32.54 5.58
C ILE A 335 -0.71 32.94 6.23
N PHE A 336 0.40 32.31 5.85
CA PHE A 336 1.71 32.57 6.45
C PHE A 336 2.25 33.96 6.11
N SER A 337 1.99 34.43 4.88
CA SER A 337 2.33 35.80 4.47
C SER A 337 1.57 36.84 5.28
N GLY A 338 0.27 36.62 5.53
CA GLY A 338 -0.56 37.51 6.33
C GLY A 338 -0.12 37.59 7.79
N LEU A 339 0.44 36.49 8.33
CA LEU A 339 0.97 36.42 9.68
C LEU A 339 2.46 36.81 9.79
N GLY A 340 3.13 37.12 8.68
CA GLY A 340 4.57 37.41 8.67
C GLY A 340 5.45 36.21 9.06
N LEU A 341 4.94 34.98 8.88
CA LEU A 341 5.60 33.73 9.30
C LEU A 341 6.41 33.06 8.19
N ILE A 342 6.64 33.72 7.05
CA ILE A 342 7.48 33.15 5.99
C ILE A 342 8.94 33.17 6.44
N PRO A 343 9.64 32.01 6.45
CA PRO A 343 11.02 31.93 6.90
C PRO A 343 11.96 32.74 6.01
N SER A 344 13.02 33.29 6.61
CA SER A 344 14.17 33.82 5.89
C SER A 344 15.00 32.66 5.29
N ARG A 345 15.49 32.84 4.06
CA ARG A 345 16.21 31.80 3.32
C ARG A 345 17.48 31.40 4.07
N ARG A 346 17.60 30.12 4.41
CA ARG A 346 18.83 29.51 4.94
C ARG A 346 19.34 28.51 3.92
N THR A 347 20.65 28.50 3.71
CA THR A 347 21.34 27.47 2.92
C THR A 347 21.49 26.23 3.80
N PHE A 348 20.85 25.14 3.41
CA PHE A 348 20.96 23.87 4.11
C PHE A 348 21.93 22.95 3.38
N THR A 349 22.88 22.38 4.12
CA THR A 349 23.76 21.33 3.60
C THR A 349 23.03 20.00 3.69
N ILE A 350 22.79 19.38 2.52
CA ILE A 350 22.25 18.04 2.40
C ILE A 350 23.34 17.07 2.82
N THR A 351 23.23 16.49 4.02
CA THR A 351 24.15 15.46 4.48
C THR A 351 23.83 14.15 3.76
N ALA A 352 24.84 13.53 3.15
CA ALA A 352 24.69 12.28 2.43
C ALA A 352 24.17 11.15 3.34
N ALA A 353 23.35 10.26 2.75
CA ALA A 353 22.79 9.11 3.42
C ALA A 353 23.92 8.17 3.93
N HIS A 354 23.96 8.00 5.25
CA HIS A 354 24.84 7.08 5.92
C HIS A 354 24.04 6.27 6.93
N PHE A 355 24.46 5.03 7.14
CA PHE A 355 23.89 4.21 8.19
C PHE A 355 24.19 4.87 9.54
N SER A 356 23.14 5.13 10.32
CA SER A 356 23.25 5.64 11.67
C SER A 356 22.40 4.80 12.62
N TRP A 357 22.88 4.59 13.85
CA TRP A 357 22.14 3.94 14.92
C TRP A 357 21.14 4.93 15.52
N ASN A 358 20.15 5.31 14.71
CA ASN A 358 19.07 6.23 15.06
C ASN A 358 17.76 5.46 15.30
N TYR A 359 16.70 6.18 15.64
CA TYR A 359 15.38 5.59 15.85
C TYR A 359 14.88 4.81 14.61
N THR A 360 15.16 5.27 13.38
CA THR A 360 14.77 4.59 12.15
C THR A 360 15.39 3.19 12.08
N THR A 361 16.67 3.04 12.38
CA THR A 361 17.34 1.74 12.40
C THR A 361 16.73 0.79 13.44
N TYR A 362 16.41 1.28 14.64
CA TYR A 362 15.73 0.45 15.65
C TYR A 362 14.31 0.04 15.23
N LEU A 363 13.53 0.98 14.68
CA LEU A 363 12.19 0.69 14.15
C LEU A 363 12.25 -0.31 13.01
N ASN A 364 13.19 -0.15 12.08
CA ASN A 364 13.40 -1.10 10.99
C ASN A 364 13.68 -2.50 11.51
N ILE A 365 14.55 -2.68 12.50
CA ILE A 365 14.83 -4.00 13.07
C ILE A 365 13.56 -4.61 13.66
N VAL A 366 12.83 -3.85 14.49
CA VAL A 366 11.58 -4.33 15.12
C VAL A 366 10.53 -4.71 14.08
N PHE A 367 10.30 -3.85 13.10
CA PHE A 367 9.29 -4.10 12.06
C PHE A 367 9.72 -5.17 11.08
N LEU A 368 11.02 -5.33 10.77
CA LEU A 368 11.49 -6.44 9.94
C LEU A 368 11.30 -7.79 10.65
N LEU A 369 11.55 -7.87 11.97
CA LEU A 369 11.21 -9.06 12.76
C LEU A 369 9.68 -9.30 12.75
N GLY A 370 8.89 -8.24 12.88
CA GLY A 370 7.43 -8.31 12.71
C GLY A 370 7.02 -8.81 11.31
N ALA A 371 7.68 -8.34 10.25
CA ALA A 371 7.44 -8.76 8.87
C ALA A 371 7.74 -10.24 8.67
N VAL A 372 8.80 -10.76 9.30
CA VAL A 372 9.09 -12.21 9.32
C VAL A 372 7.96 -12.97 10.02
N GLY A 373 7.46 -12.46 11.14
CA GLY A 373 6.31 -13.04 11.85
C GLY A 373 5.02 -13.05 11.00
N VAL A 374 4.71 -11.94 10.33
CA VAL A 374 3.59 -11.81 9.39
C VAL A 374 3.76 -12.80 8.22
N TRP A 375 4.94 -12.84 7.61
CA TRP A 375 5.23 -13.77 6.51
C TRP A 375 5.10 -15.23 6.95
N TRP A 376 5.63 -15.59 8.13
CA TRP A 376 5.51 -16.92 8.71
C TRP A 376 4.04 -17.29 8.95
N LEU A 377 3.25 -16.39 9.53
CA LEU A 377 1.84 -16.64 9.80
C LEU A 377 1.00 -16.75 8.52
N ALA A 378 1.37 -16.03 7.46
CA ALA A 378 0.77 -16.16 6.13
C ALA A 378 1.15 -17.49 5.46
N ARG A 379 2.40 -17.93 5.61
CA ARG A 379 2.91 -19.20 5.05
C ARG A 379 2.25 -20.40 5.73
N ASN A 380 2.05 -20.34 7.04
CA ASN A 380 1.46 -21.42 7.84
C ASN A 380 -0.07 -21.34 7.97
N ARG A 381 -0.77 -20.72 7.01
CA ARG A 381 -2.23 -20.52 7.07
C ARG A 381 -3.04 -21.79 7.28
N SER A 382 -2.68 -22.89 6.61
CA SER A 382 -3.34 -24.20 6.78
C SER A 382 -3.26 -24.70 8.22
N ARG A 383 -2.12 -24.48 8.90
CA ARG A 383 -1.88 -24.88 10.30
C ARG A 383 -2.75 -24.10 11.29
N PHE A 384 -3.10 -22.86 10.97
CA PHE A 384 -3.90 -21.99 11.84
C PHE A 384 -5.39 -21.97 11.48
N GLY A 385 -5.83 -22.83 10.54
CA GLY A 385 -7.21 -22.84 10.03
C GLY A 385 -7.56 -21.63 9.17
N GLY A 386 -6.55 -20.92 8.64
CA GLY A 386 -6.68 -19.78 7.75
C GLY A 386 -6.72 -20.20 6.27
N GLY A 387 -7.61 -19.58 5.50
CA GLY A 387 -7.68 -19.73 4.05
C GLY A 387 -8.11 -21.11 3.51
N SER A 388 -9.12 -21.76 4.07
CA SER A 388 -9.87 -22.74 3.25
C SER A 388 -10.51 -22.01 2.06
N GLY A 389 -10.23 -22.44 0.83
CA GLY A 389 -10.86 -21.92 -0.39
C GLY A 389 -10.15 -20.79 -1.15
N TYR A 390 -8.85 -20.50 -0.91
CA TYR A 390 -8.09 -19.47 -1.67
C TYR A 390 -6.71 -19.96 -2.13
N ALA A 391 -6.34 -19.68 -3.38
CA ALA A 391 -5.04 -19.85 -4.02
C ALA A 391 -4.32 -18.50 -4.26
N ILE A 392 -3.08 -18.52 -4.71
CA ILE A 392 -2.31 -17.33 -5.12
C ILE A 392 -2.04 -17.43 -6.63
N ASP A 393 -2.42 -16.40 -7.39
CA ASP A 393 -2.08 -16.31 -8.81
C ASP A 393 -0.56 -16.24 -8.98
N PRO A 394 0.09 -17.17 -9.69
CA PRO A 394 1.55 -17.23 -9.78
C PRO A 394 2.17 -16.13 -10.66
N VAL A 395 1.37 -15.43 -11.48
CA VAL A 395 1.80 -14.35 -12.37
C VAL A 395 1.70 -12.99 -11.69
N CYS A 396 0.54 -12.67 -11.10
CA CYS A 396 0.27 -11.38 -10.47
C CYS A 396 0.52 -11.39 -8.94
N ALA A 397 0.62 -12.58 -8.33
CA ALA A 397 0.68 -12.82 -6.88
C ALA A 397 -0.55 -12.30 -6.12
N MET A 398 -1.67 -12.16 -6.82
CA MET A 398 -2.94 -11.79 -6.23
C MET A 398 -3.56 -13.04 -5.59
N GLN A 399 -4.18 -12.89 -4.44
CA GLN A 399 -4.94 -13.98 -3.83
C GLN A 399 -6.26 -14.19 -4.58
N VAL A 400 -6.55 -15.44 -4.93
CA VAL A 400 -7.66 -15.88 -5.76
C VAL A 400 -8.43 -16.96 -4.99
N ARG A 401 -9.66 -16.70 -4.52
CA ARG A 401 -10.64 -17.75 -4.17
C ARG A 401 -10.68 -18.89 -5.21
N VAL A 402 -10.46 -20.13 -4.77
CA VAL A 402 -10.46 -21.33 -5.64
C VAL A 402 -11.83 -21.56 -6.27
N ALA A 403 -12.90 -21.41 -5.48
CA ALA A 403 -14.27 -21.74 -5.87
C ALA A 403 -14.81 -20.96 -7.08
N ASP A 404 -14.20 -19.83 -7.44
CA ASP A 404 -14.76 -18.92 -8.43
C ASP A 404 -13.70 -18.31 -9.37
N ALA A 405 -12.49 -18.88 -9.38
CA ALA A 405 -11.32 -18.26 -10.02
C ALA A 405 -11.63 -17.81 -11.48
N PRO A 406 -11.38 -16.53 -11.85
CA PRO A 406 -11.67 -15.98 -13.18
C PRO A 406 -11.12 -16.83 -14.31
N ALA A 407 -9.94 -17.37 -14.07
CA ALA A 407 -9.32 -18.33 -14.94
C ALA A 407 -8.58 -19.35 -14.09
N HIS A 408 -8.55 -20.59 -14.55
CA HIS A 408 -7.70 -21.65 -14.00
C HIS A 408 -6.99 -22.35 -15.16
N ALA A 409 -5.85 -22.96 -14.86
CA ALA A 409 -5.11 -23.78 -15.80
C ALA A 409 -4.45 -24.91 -15.02
N THR A 410 -4.42 -26.09 -15.64
CA THR A 410 -3.72 -27.24 -15.08
C THR A 410 -2.33 -27.31 -15.71
N PHE A 411 -1.30 -27.42 -14.88
CA PHE A 411 0.07 -27.61 -15.35
C PHE A 411 0.81 -28.60 -14.43
N ALA A 412 1.46 -29.60 -15.02
CA ALA A 412 2.16 -30.66 -14.29
C ALA A 412 1.32 -31.43 -13.26
N GLY A 413 -0.01 -31.48 -13.43
CA GLY A 413 -0.94 -32.16 -12.52
C GLY A 413 -1.50 -31.28 -11.41
N ASP A 414 -0.97 -30.07 -11.24
CA ASP A 414 -1.47 -29.09 -10.27
C ASP A 414 -2.45 -28.11 -10.94
N GLU A 415 -3.51 -27.74 -10.21
CA GLU A 415 -4.46 -26.72 -10.64
C GLU A 415 -4.02 -25.34 -10.15
N TYR A 416 -3.82 -24.42 -11.10
CA TYR A 416 -3.45 -23.03 -10.85
C TYR A 416 -4.65 -22.12 -11.10
N TYR A 417 -4.82 -21.12 -10.24
CA TYR A 417 -5.94 -20.18 -10.29
C TYR A 417 -5.42 -18.76 -10.51
N PHE A 418 -6.07 -17.99 -11.39
CA PHE A 418 -5.58 -16.71 -11.89
C PHE A 418 -6.57 -15.56 -11.64
N CYS A 419 -6.02 -14.37 -11.39
CA CYS A 419 -6.73 -13.14 -11.08
C CYS A 419 -7.47 -12.53 -12.28
N ALA A 420 -7.12 -12.96 -13.50
CA ALA A 420 -7.77 -12.59 -14.75
C ALA A 420 -7.29 -13.52 -15.88
N ASP A 421 -8.02 -13.57 -16.99
CA ASP A 421 -7.59 -14.26 -18.22
C ASP A 421 -6.18 -13.86 -18.66
N ARG A 422 -5.85 -12.56 -18.57
CA ARG A 422 -4.51 -12.06 -18.92
C ARG A 422 -3.39 -12.71 -18.11
N CYS A 423 -3.65 -13.11 -16.86
CA CYS A 423 -2.66 -13.81 -16.05
C CYS A 423 -2.59 -15.29 -16.43
N ARG A 424 -3.72 -15.95 -16.71
CA ARG A 424 -3.74 -17.31 -17.28
C ARG A 424 -2.96 -17.36 -18.60
N GLU A 425 -3.24 -16.47 -19.53
CA GLU A 425 -2.57 -16.39 -20.84
C GLU A 425 -1.05 -16.23 -20.68
N LYS A 426 -0.61 -15.38 -19.74
CA LYS A 426 0.82 -15.22 -19.43
C LYS A 426 1.44 -16.47 -18.82
N PHE A 427 0.70 -17.17 -17.97
CA PHE A 427 1.12 -18.42 -17.37
C PHE A 427 1.25 -19.51 -18.44
N GLU A 428 0.21 -19.73 -19.25
CA GLU A 428 0.19 -20.69 -20.34
C GLU A 428 1.30 -20.45 -21.37
N ALA A 429 1.64 -19.18 -21.62
CA ALA A 429 2.75 -18.83 -22.50
C ALA A 429 4.13 -19.25 -21.97
N ASN A 430 4.34 -19.31 -20.64
CA ASN A 430 5.61 -19.70 -20.02
C ASN A 430 5.41 -20.37 -18.64
N PRO A 431 4.82 -21.58 -18.54
CA PRO A 431 4.34 -22.12 -17.27
C PRO A 431 5.49 -22.44 -16.31
N GLU A 432 6.61 -22.95 -16.82
CA GLU A 432 7.80 -23.29 -16.05
C GLU A 432 8.38 -22.09 -15.28
N ARG A 433 8.21 -20.87 -15.81
CA ARG A 433 8.66 -19.64 -15.16
C ARG A 433 7.86 -19.34 -13.88
N TYR A 434 6.62 -19.78 -13.82
CA TYR A 434 5.65 -19.38 -12.81
C TYR A 434 5.28 -20.54 -11.86
N ALA A 435 5.27 -21.78 -12.34
CA ALA A 435 4.95 -22.98 -11.58
C ALA A 435 5.93 -23.25 -10.42
N ASN A 436 7.23 -23.00 -10.65
CA ASN A 436 8.29 -23.25 -9.66
C ASN A 436 8.27 -22.32 -8.42
N GLY A 437 7.31 -21.39 -8.32
CA GLY A 437 7.06 -20.58 -7.12
C GLY A 437 5.95 -21.10 -6.20
N ALA A 438 5.15 -22.07 -6.66
CA ALA A 438 4.01 -22.63 -5.95
C ALA A 438 4.27 -24.03 -5.38
N THR A 439 5.26 -24.74 -5.89
CA THR A 439 5.60 -26.11 -5.46
C THR A 439 6.53 -26.09 -4.25
N SER A 440 5.96 -25.84 -3.08
CA SER A 440 6.36 -26.54 -1.86
C SER A 440 5.11 -26.69 -0.99
N ASP A 441 4.22 -27.58 -1.40
CA ASP A 441 3.59 -28.57 -0.54
C ASP A 441 2.88 -29.55 -1.46
N GLY A 442 3.52 -30.71 -1.64
CA GLY A 442 3.09 -31.76 -2.55
C GLY A 442 1.75 -32.35 -2.13
N MET A 443 0.79 -32.29 -3.05
CA MET A 443 -0.36 -33.17 -3.05
C MET A 443 0.06 -34.47 -3.75
N GLU A 444 0.62 -35.43 -3.00
CA GLU A 444 0.63 -36.82 -3.45
C GLU A 444 -0.83 -37.32 -3.42
N SER A 445 -1.49 -37.18 -4.56
CA SER A 445 -2.80 -37.77 -4.82
C SER A 445 -2.69 -39.29 -4.81
N SER A 446 -2.94 -39.91 -3.65
CA SER A 446 -3.43 -41.28 -3.59
C SER A 446 -4.90 -41.26 -3.18
N THR A 447 -5.75 -41.54 -4.15
CA THR A 447 -7.18 -41.78 -4.00
C THR A 447 -7.41 -43.01 -3.11
N THR A 448 -7.79 -42.82 -1.84
CA THR A 448 -8.53 -43.81 -1.04
C THR A 448 -9.49 -43.14 -0.05
N SER A 449 -10.79 -43.21 -0.38
CA SER A 449 -12.00 -43.13 0.48
C SER A 449 -11.89 -42.52 1.89
N ASP A 450 -12.30 -41.26 2.03
CA ASP A 450 -12.68 -40.62 3.31
C ASP A 450 -14.04 -41.13 3.81
N LEU A 451 -14.06 -42.26 4.54
CA LEU A 451 -15.24 -42.65 5.32
C LEU A 451 -14.96 -43.01 6.79
N ASP A 452 -13.73 -42.97 7.30
CA ASP A 452 -13.43 -43.41 8.69
C ASP A 452 -12.41 -42.51 9.43
N ALA A 453 -12.30 -41.22 9.13
CA ALA A 453 -11.38 -40.35 9.86
C ALA A 453 -11.96 -39.93 11.24
N ALA A 454 -11.31 -40.32 12.34
CA ALA A 454 -11.67 -39.90 13.70
C ALA A 454 -11.05 -38.55 14.07
N ILE A 455 -11.58 -37.85 15.08
CA ILE A 455 -11.06 -36.55 15.54
C ILE A 455 -10.47 -36.70 16.94
N ASP A 456 -9.22 -36.28 17.12
CA ASP A 456 -8.56 -36.20 18.42
C ASP A 456 -9.26 -35.15 19.30
N PRO A 457 -9.82 -35.51 20.47
CA PRO A 457 -10.60 -34.60 21.29
C PRO A 457 -9.77 -33.56 22.06
N VAL A 458 -8.44 -33.74 22.15
CA VAL A 458 -7.54 -32.84 22.88
C VAL A 458 -7.06 -31.72 21.97
N CYS A 459 -6.66 -32.05 20.73
CA CYS A 459 -6.06 -31.09 19.81
C CYS A 459 -6.90 -30.79 18.56
N GLY A 460 -7.94 -31.58 18.27
CA GLY A 460 -8.81 -31.39 17.10
C GLY A 460 -8.20 -31.87 15.78
N MET A 461 -7.06 -32.58 15.79
CA MET A 461 -6.49 -33.16 14.57
C MET A 461 -7.34 -34.34 14.09
N SER A 462 -7.49 -34.44 12.76
CA SER A 462 -8.04 -35.65 12.15
C SER A 462 -7.00 -36.77 12.23
N VAL A 463 -7.43 -37.91 12.73
CA VAL A 463 -6.61 -39.11 12.96
C VAL A 463 -7.26 -40.27 12.23
N ASP A 464 -6.50 -40.94 11.38
CA ASP A 464 -6.92 -42.24 10.83
C ASP A 464 -6.86 -43.28 11.98
N PRO A 465 -7.99 -43.91 12.35
CA PRO A 465 -8.05 -44.96 13.36
C PRO A 465 -7.06 -46.11 13.16
N LYS A 466 -6.66 -46.39 11.90
CA LYS A 466 -5.74 -47.49 11.56
C LYS A 466 -4.28 -47.14 11.82
N THR A 467 -3.94 -45.85 11.85
CA THR A 467 -2.56 -45.36 12.03
C THR A 467 -2.40 -44.42 13.22
N ALA A 468 -3.41 -44.34 14.10
CA ALA A 468 -3.39 -43.48 15.27
C ALA A 468 -2.17 -43.75 16.16
N ALA A 469 -1.49 -42.68 16.59
CA ALA A 469 -0.31 -42.79 17.44
C ALA A 469 -0.67 -43.31 18.85
N ALA A 470 -1.89 -43.04 19.32
CA ALA A 470 -2.45 -43.63 20.52
C ALA A 470 -3.97 -43.83 20.40
N HIS A 471 -4.50 -44.79 21.16
CA HIS A 471 -5.92 -45.14 21.22
C HIS A 471 -6.31 -45.50 22.66
N ARG A 472 -7.52 -45.10 23.08
CA ARG A 472 -8.11 -45.40 24.38
C ARG A 472 -9.61 -45.65 24.24
N VAL A 473 -10.17 -46.41 25.17
CA VAL A 473 -11.61 -46.57 25.31
C VAL A 473 -12.08 -45.73 26.50
N HIS A 474 -13.00 -44.80 26.28
CA HIS A 474 -13.61 -43.97 27.32
C HIS A 474 -15.13 -44.14 27.29
N GLU A 475 -15.73 -44.54 28.42
CA GLU A 475 -17.17 -44.81 28.53
C GLU A 475 -17.73 -45.77 27.47
N GLY A 476 -16.91 -46.71 26.99
CA GLY A 476 -17.29 -47.68 25.96
C GLY A 476 -17.16 -47.17 24.52
N HIS A 477 -16.63 -45.96 24.31
CA HIS A 477 -16.32 -45.41 23.01
C HIS A 477 -14.82 -45.41 22.74
N ASP A 478 -14.43 -45.81 21.54
CA ASP A 478 -13.06 -45.71 21.05
C ASP A 478 -12.70 -44.24 20.78
N VAL A 479 -11.53 -43.82 21.25
CA VAL A 479 -10.98 -42.47 21.11
C VAL A 479 -9.54 -42.58 20.61
N TRP A 480 -9.23 -41.84 19.55
CA TRP A 480 -7.95 -41.89 18.85
C TRP A 480 -7.22 -40.55 18.97
N PHE A 481 -5.90 -40.62 19.14
CA PHE A 481 -5.04 -39.48 19.42
C PHE A 481 -3.94 -39.35 18.37
N CYS A 482 -3.61 -38.11 18.00
CA CYS A 482 -2.63 -37.80 16.97
C CYS A 482 -1.18 -38.01 17.45
N ASN A 483 -0.96 -38.02 18.77
CA ASN A 483 0.30 -38.33 19.43
C ASN A 483 0.04 -38.83 20.86
N VAL A 484 1.02 -39.52 21.46
CA VAL A 484 1.04 -39.98 22.86
C VAL A 484 0.92 -38.83 23.88
N GLY A 485 1.23 -37.59 23.46
CA GLY A 485 1.10 -36.40 24.31
C GLY A 485 -0.32 -35.80 24.37
N CYS A 486 -1.20 -36.24 23.48
CA CYS A 486 -2.65 -35.98 23.51
C CYS A 486 -3.32 -37.16 24.22
#